data_AF-A0A7T8HES0-F1
#
_entry.id   AF-A0A7T8HES0-F1
#
_cell.length_a   1.000
_cell.length_b   1.000
_cell.length_c   1.000
_cell.angle_alpha   90.00
_cell.angle_beta   90.00
_cell.angle_gamma   90.00
#
_symmetry.space_group_name_H-M   'P 1'
#
loop_
_entity.id
_entity.type
_entity.pdbx_description
1 polymer ?
#
loop_
_entity_poly.entity_id
_entity_poly.type
_entity_poly.pdbx_seq_one_letter_code
_entity_poly.pdbx_strand_id
1 'polypeptide(L)'
;MSSNRLVNWSCALKSAISDVEVDKVDLSGRTLLSVPGYEEKLCLQGQGLSEEIVVATTRIETMLGDSAVAHLVGKSVEHPFFPERVVPIIADDFVEKDFGTGAVKITPAHDPNDYDCGKRNVPGMKRFHARVAGLYKETKDNPMDIIEPLTKPQWYVKSDDMAAKAMEAVKKGDLKIIPNVFEKTWFQWMEGIRDWCISRQLWWGHRIPAYAVSIQ
;
A
#
# COMPACT_ATOMS: atom_id res chain seq x y z
N MET A 1 10.81 1.34 -16.99
CA MET A 1 9.79 2.12 -17.75
C MET A 1 8.85 2.82 -16.77
N SER A 2 8.09 3.84 -17.21
CA SER A 2 7.06 4.46 -16.37
C SER A 2 5.90 3.48 -16.18
N SER A 3 5.45 3.31 -14.93
CA SER A 3 4.32 2.45 -14.58
C SER A 3 3.52 3.08 -13.45
N ASN A 4 2.20 2.91 -13.47
CA ASN A 4 1.35 3.32 -12.36
C ASN A 4 1.30 2.20 -11.32
N ARG A 5 1.99 2.38 -10.19
CA ARG A 5 2.08 1.40 -9.10
C ARG A 5 1.93 2.10 -7.75
N LEU A 6 1.68 1.31 -6.71
CA LEU A 6 1.71 1.81 -5.34
C LEU A 6 3.15 2.21 -4.99
N VAL A 7 3.32 3.42 -4.45
CA VAL A 7 4.60 3.92 -3.97
C VAL A 7 4.49 4.35 -2.52
N ASN A 8 5.59 4.18 -1.80
CA ASN A 8 5.80 4.80 -0.50
C ASN A 8 5.97 6.30 -0.74
N TRP A 9 5.00 7.11 -0.31
CA TRP A 9 5.02 8.55 -0.44
C TRP A 9 5.38 9.19 0.89
N SER A 10 6.47 9.95 0.90
CA SER A 10 6.82 10.83 2.01
C SER A 10 6.02 12.12 1.89
N CYS A 11 5.18 12.39 2.88
CA CYS A 11 4.39 13.62 2.94
C CYS A 11 5.27 14.83 3.26
N ALA A 12 6.30 14.65 4.11
CA ALA A 12 7.26 15.70 4.42
C ALA A 12 8.11 16.10 3.21
N LEU A 13 8.67 15.12 2.49
CA LEU A 13 9.52 15.37 1.31
C LEU A 13 8.71 15.65 0.04
N LYS A 14 7.42 15.33 0.05
CA LYS A 14 6.53 15.36 -1.12
C LYS A 14 7.12 14.56 -2.28
N SER A 15 7.66 13.38 -1.97
CA SER A 15 8.36 12.52 -2.93
C SER A 15 8.10 11.04 -2.67
N ALA A 16 8.11 10.25 -3.74
CA ALA A 16 8.24 8.81 -3.60
C ALA A 16 9.59 8.45 -2.96
N ILE A 17 9.59 7.41 -2.16
CA ILE A 17 10.78 6.76 -1.58
C ILE A 17 10.71 5.25 -1.82
N SER A 18 11.85 4.58 -1.75
CA SER A 18 11.99 3.15 -1.97
C SER A 18 11.82 2.37 -0.67
N ASP A 19 11.52 1.07 -0.78
CA ASP A 19 11.27 0.23 0.40
C ASP A 19 12.45 0.15 1.38
N VAL A 20 13.69 0.30 0.90
CA VAL A 20 14.89 0.31 1.74
C VAL A 20 15.08 1.64 2.50
N GLU A 21 14.38 2.69 2.08
CA GLU A 21 14.37 4.00 2.76
C GLU A 21 13.24 4.10 3.79
N VAL A 22 12.47 3.02 4.01
CA VAL A 22 11.34 2.98 4.95
C VAL A 22 11.62 2.04 6.11
N ASP A 23 11.67 2.59 7.31
CA ASP A 23 11.67 1.79 8.53
C ASP A 23 10.25 1.32 8.85
N LYS A 24 10.07 0.00 8.94
CA LYS A 24 8.80 -0.60 9.36
C LYS A 24 8.85 -0.87 10.85
N VAL A 25 7.98 -0.19 11.60
CA VAL A 25 7.84 -0.37 13.04
C VAL A 25 6.51 -1.07 13.31
N ASP A 26 6.57 -2.32 13.75
CA ASP A 26 5.39 -3.08 14.14
C ASP A 26 4.87 -2.60 15.49
N LEU A 27 3.57 -2.29 15.56
CA LEU A 27 2.91 -1.88 16.79
C LEU A 27 2.22 -3.11 17.40
N SER A 28 2.74 -3.61 18.53
CA SER A 28 2.36 -4.89 19.15
C SER A 28 1.02 -4.89 19.91
N GLY A 29 0.22 -3.82 19.82
CA GLY A 29 -1.05 -3.75 20.52
C GLY A 29 -1.89 -2.53 20.16
N ARG A 30 -2.98 -2.35 20.90
CA ARG A 30 -3.89 -1.20 20.79
C ARG A 30 -3.16 0.07 21.26
N THR A 31 -2.30 0.60 20.41
CA THR A 31 -1.64 1.88 20.66
C THR A 31 -2.69 2.97 20.50
N LEU A 32 -3.12 3.50 21.63
CA LEU A 32 -3.96 4.69 21.67
C LEU A 32 -3.09 5.86 21.24
N LEU A 33 -3.02 6.08 19.93
CA LEU A 33 -2.43 7.29 19.39
C LEU A 33 -3.37 8.43 19.73
N SER A 34 -2.99 9.23 20.72
CA SER A 34 -3.58 10.53 20.95
C SER A 34 -3.30 11.37 19.71
N VAL A 35 -4.31 11.58 18.87
CA VAL A 35 -4.22 12.59 17.80
C VAL A 35 -4.27 13.95 18.51
N PRO A 36 -3.19 14.75 18.54
CA PRO A 36 -3.18 16.01 19.29
C PRO A 36 -4.30 16.93 18.78
N GLY A 37 -5.31 17.21 19.61
CA GLY A 37 -6.52 17.97 19.24
C GLY A 37 -7.82 17.18 19.21
N TYR A 38 -7.79 15.87 19.48
CA TYR A 38 -8.98 15.03 19.64
C TYR A 38 -9.02 14.41 21.04
N GLU A 39 -10.03 14.76 21.84
CA GLU A 39 -10.20 14.17 23.18
C GLU A 39 -10.83 12.78 23.15
N GLU A 40 -11.58 12.44 22.09
CA GLU A 40 -12.27 11.15 21.97
C GLU A 40 -11.59 10.16 21.03
N LYS A 41 -11.53 8.91 21.48
CA LYS A 41 -11.09 7.76 20.70
C LYS A 41 -12.26 7.32 19.81
N LEU A 42 -12.11 7.42 18.49
CA LEU A 42 -13.13 6.95 17.55
C LEU A 42 -13.26 5.41 17.61
N CYS A 43 -14.46 4.95 17.94
CA CYS A 43 -14.91 3.57 17.80
C CYS A 43 -16.30 3.63 17.17
N LEU A 44 -16.46 3.15 15.93
CA LEU A 44 -17.77 3.13 15.28
C LEU A 44 -18.42 1.76 15.49
N GLN A 45 -19.55 1.76 16.20
CA GLN A 45 -20.49 0.63 16.23
C GLN A 45 -21.54 0.84 15.13
N GLY A 46 -21.85 -0.23 14.39
CA GLY A 46 -23.03 -0.30 13.52
C GLY A 46 -24.13 -1.14 14.19
N GLN A 47 -25.38 -0.72 14.03
CA GLN A 47 -26.58 -1.43 14.49
C GLN A 47 -27.53 -1.71 13.32
N GLY A 48 -27.72 -3.01 13.07
CA GLY A 48 -28.77 -3.78 12.41
C GLY A 48 -29.59 -3.20 11.25
N LEU A 49 -29.48 -3.85 10.08
CA LEU A 49 -30.60 -4.63 9.51
C LEU A 49 -30.14 -5.87 8.70
N SER A 50 -30.70 -7.01 9.11
CA SER A 50 -30.72 -8.41 8.62
C SER A 50 -29.45 -9.25 8.44
N GLU A 51 -28.32 -8.75 7.92
CA GLU A 51 -27.02 -9.47 7.94
C GLU A 51 -25.87 -8.46 7.83
N GLU A 52 -25.51 -7.82 8.95
CA GLU A 52 -24.39 -6.88 8.98
C GLU A 52 -23.04 -7.62 8.94
N ILE A 53 -22.14 -7.17 8.08
CA ILE A 53 -20.73 -7.58 8.11
C ILE A 53 -19.93 -6.56 8.93
N VAL A 54 -19.37 -7.01 10.05
CA VAL A 54 -18.52 -6.17 10.89
C VAL A 54 -17.09 -6.27 10.37
N VAL A 55 -16.52 -5.14 9.96
CA VAL A 55 -15.14 -5.05 9.45
C VAL A 55 -14.29 -4.24 10.43
N ALA A 56 -13.24 -4.85 10.97
CA ALA A 56 -12.28 -4.12 11.80
C ALA A 56 -11.32 -3.30 10.91
N THR A 57 -11.19 -2.00 11.18
CA THR A 57 -10.22 -1.11 10.49
C THR A 57 -9.63 -0.09 11.45
N THR A 58 -8.36 0.25 11.24
CA THR A 58 -7.67 1.35 11.94
C THR A 58 -7.60 2.64 11.10
N ARG A 59 -8.01 2.59 9.82
CA ARG A 59 -7.91 3.69 8.85
C ARG A 59 -9.27 3.98 8.23
N ILE A 60 -10.15 4.62 8.99
CA ILE A 60 -11.53 4.92 8.54
C ILE A 60 -11.58 5.87 7.34
N GLU A 61 -10.65 6.82 7.28
CA GLU A 61 -10.51 7.80 6.20
C GLU A 61 -10.27 7.13 4.84
N THR A 62 -9.67 5.93 4.84
CA THR A 62 -9.41 5.16 3.63
C THR A 62 -10.66 4.44 3.09
N MET A 63 -11.74 4.35 3.87
CA MET A 63 -12.97 3.65 3.46
C MET A 63 -13.56 4.22 2.17
N LEU A 64 -13.38 5.52 1.90
CA LEU A 64 -13.87 6.13 0.65
C LEU A 64 -13.30 5.49 -0.62
N GLY A 65 -12.16 4.78 -0.50
CA GLY A 65 -11.50 4.03 -1.56
C GLY A 65 -11.79 2.53 -1.57
N ASP A 66 -12.70 2.06 -0.72
CA ASP A 66 -13.00 0.64 -0.62
C ASP A 66 -13.55 0.10 -1.93
N SER A 67 -12.95 -1.01 -2.34
CA SER A 67 -13.22 -1.69 -3.61
C SER A 67 -13.78 -3.10 -3.40
N ALA A 68 -13.53 -3.71 -2.25
CA ALA A 68 -14.11 -5.00 -1.86
C ALA A 68 -14.13 -5.12 -0.32
N VAL A 69 -14.86 -6.11 0.17
CA VAL A 69 -14.66 -6.65 1.53
C VAL A 69 -14.22 -8.10 1.38
N ALA A 70 -13.11 -8.49 2.01
CA ALA A 70 -12.66 -9.87 1.98
C ALA A 70 -13.27 -10.66 3.14
N HIS A 71 -14.15 -11.61 2.82
CA HIS A 71 -14.89 -12.50 3.75
C HIS A 71 -15.53 -13.70 3.00
N LEU A 72 -16.60 -14.32 3.54
CA LEU A 72 -17.34 -15.40 2.89
C LEU A 72 -17.95 -14.97 1.53
N VAL A 73 -17.51 -15.63 0.47
CA VAL A 73 -17.72 -15.28 -0.95
C VAL A 73 -19.19 -15.31 -1.37
N GLY A 74 -19.53 -14.45 -2.33
CA GLY A 74 -20.74 -14.58 -3.15
C GLY A 74 -21.86 -13.60 -2.80
N LYS A 75 -21.60 -12.69 -1.87
CA LYS A 75 -22.49 -11.60 -1.48
C LYS A 75 -21.87 -10.23 -1.82
N SER A 76 -22.66 -9.18 -1.66
CA SER A 76 -22.22 -7.80 -1.79
C SER A 76 -22.79 -6.97 -0.66
N VAL A 77 -22.12 -5.88 -0.30
CA VAL A 77 -22.52 -4.96 0.77
C VAL A 77 -22.64 -3.55 0.22
N GLU A 78 -23.60 -2.79 0.72
CA GLU A 78 -23.69 -1.35 0.43
C GLU A 78 -22.58 -0.60 1.17
N HIS A 79 -21.96 0.36 0.49
CA HIS A 79 -20.90 1.15 1.09
C HIS A 79 -21.48 2.15 2.11
N PRO A 80 -20.92 2.22 3.34
CA PRO A 80 -21.54 2.99 4.44
C PRO A 80 -21.61 4.50 4.19
N PHE A 81 -20.76 5.04 3.31
CA PHE A 81 -20.78 6.45 2.93
C PHE A 81 -21.40 6.74 1.56
N PHE A 82 -21.66 5.69 0.75
CA PHE A 82 -22.13 5.83 -0.63
C PHE A 82 -23.21 4.77 -0.87
N PRO A 83 -24.49 5.04 -0.54
CA PRO A 83 -25.58 4.09 -0.72
C PRO A 83 -25.69 3.55 -2.16
N GLU A 84 -25.29 4.35 -3.15
CA GLU A 84 -25.27 3.96 -4.56
C GLU A 84 -24.10 3.01 -4.94
N ARG A 85 -23.13 2.79 -4.04
CA ARG A 85 -21.97 1.95 -4.27
C ARG A 85 -22.15 0.60 -3.60
N VAL A 86 -22.33 -0.43 -4.41
CA VAL A 86 -22.33 -1.82 -3.97
C VAL A 86 -20.92 -2.39 -4.09
N VAL A 87 -20.39 -2.92 -2.99
CA VAL A 87 -19.04 -3.45 -2.86
C VAL A 87 -19.10 -4.98 -2.81
N PRO A 88 -18.34 -5.72 -3.64
CA PRO A 88 -18.34 -7.17 -3.63
C PRO A 88 -17.67 -7.76 -2.38
N ILE A 89 -18.17 -8.91 -1.91
CA ILE A 89 -17.50 -9.74 -0.91
C ILE A 89 -16.70 -10.84 -1.60
N ILE A 90 -15.38 -10.80 -1.43
CA ILE A 90 -14.40 -11.68 -2.07
C ILE A 90 -13.73 -12.59 -1.02
N ALA A 91 -13.12 -13.71 -1.43
CA ALA A 91 -12.20 -14.45 -0.56
C ALA A 91 -10.78 -14.27 -1.08
N ASP A 92 -9.85 -14.15 -0.14
CA ASP A 92 -8.42 -14.15 -0.42
C ASP A 92 -7.68 -14.75 0.78
N ASP A 93 -6.62 -15.50 0.51
CA ASP A 93 -5.89 -16.30 1.51
C ASP A 93 -5.13 -15.42 2.52
N PHE A 94 -4.91 -14.13 2.23
CA PHE A 94 -4.27 -13.22 3.18
C PHE A 94 -5.17 -12.82 4.37
N VAL A 95 -6.46 -13.14 4.32
CA VAL A 95 -7.39 -12.84 5.42
C VAL A 95 -7.40 -13.97 6.44
N GLU A 96 -6.90 -13.67 7.63
CA GLU A 96 -6.99 -14.55 8.78
C GLU A 96 -8.40 -14.48 9.39
N LYS A 97 -9.20 -15.54 9.20
CA LYS A 97 -10.59 -15.61 9.69
C LYS A 97 -10.72 -15.51 11.21
N ASP A 98 -9.70 -15.96 11.93
CA ASP A 98 -9.67 -15.95 13.39
C ASP A 98 -9.14 -14.63 13.98
N PHE A 99 -8.65 -13.71 13.14
CA PHE A 99 -8.14 -12.41 13.55
C PHE A 99 -9.21 -11.32 13.47
N GLY A 100 -9.44 -10.59 14.57
CA GLY A 100 -10.40 -9.50 14.64
C GLY A 100 -11.84 -9.98 14.38
N THR A 101 -12.46 -9.51 13.30
CA THR A 101 -13.82 -9.91 12.89
C THR A 101 -13.82 -10.98 11.79
N GLY A 102 -12.65 -11.41 11.30
CA GLY A 102 -12.53 -12.31 10.16
C GLY A 102 -12.97 -11.69 8.82
N ALA A 103 -13.17 -10.37 8.77
CA ALA A 103 -13.51 -9.61 7.58
C ALA A 103 -12.64 -8.35 7.48
N VAL A 104 -12.10 -8.08 6.30
CA VAL A 104 -11.14 -6.99 6.05
C VAL A 104 -11.64 -6.14 4.88
N LYS A 105 -11.66 -4.81 5.05
CA LYS A 105 -11.94 -3.89 3.92
C LYS A 105 -10.74 -3.87 2.98
N ILE A 106 -10.99 -3.81 1.68
CA ILE A 106 -9.94 -3.78 0.66
C ILE A 106 -9.86 -2.39 0.06
N THR A 107 -8.79 -1.65 0.37
CA THR A 107 -8.51 -0.32 -0.17
C THR A 107 -7.19 -0.31 -0.98
N PRO A 108 -7.21 -0.77 -2.24
CA PRO A 108 -6.00 -0.99 -3.05
C PRO A 108 -5.09 0.23 -3.23
N ALA A 109 -5.65 1.44 -3.12
CA ALA A 109 -4.89 2.67 -3.33
C ALA A 109 -4.03 3.09 -2.13
N HIS A 110 -4.20 2.46 -0.96
CA HIS A 110 -3.67 2.94 0.32
C HIS A 110 -3.02 1.86 1.20
N ASP A 111 -2.99 0.61 0.75
CA ASP A 111 -2.29 -0.47 1.44
C ASP A 111 -1.72 -1.49 0.43
N PRO A 112 -0.47 -1.97 0.58
CA PRO A 112 0.12 -2.95 -0.33
C PRO A 112 -0.58 -4.31 -0.37
N ASN A 113 -1.05 -4.83 0.77
CA ASN A 113 -1.75 -6.11 0.82
C ASN A 113 -3.12 -5.99 0.15
N ASP A 114 -3.83 -4.89 0.41
CA ASP A 114 -5.08 -4.57 -0.28
C ASP A 114 -4.87 -4.36 -1.78
N TYR A 115 -3.73 -3.79 -2.18
CA TYR A 115 -3.40 -3.56 -3.59
C TYR A 115 -3.23 -4.88 -4.34
N ASP A 116 -2.50 -5.81 -3.76
CA ASP A 116 -2.27 -7.11 -4.37
C ASP A 116 -3.54 -7.98 -4.33
N CYS A 117 -4.30 -7.95 -3.24
CA CYS A 117 -5.64 -8.55 -3.15
C CYS A 117 -6.60 -7.98 -4.22
N GLY A 118 -6.61 -6.65 -4.34
CA GLY A 118 -7.43 -5.94 -5.32
C GLY A 118 -7.10 -6.31 -6.75
N LYS A 119 -5.81 -6.46 -7.08
CA LYS A 119 -5.37 -6.95 -8.39
C LYS A 119 -5.86 -8.36 -8.71
N ARG A 120 -5.86 -9.26 -7.73
CA ARG A 120 -6.27 -10.65 -7.90
C ARG A 120 -7.77 -10.77 -8.10
N ASN A 121 -8.56 -10.05 -7.29
CA ASN A 121 -9.99 -10.33 -7.14
C ASN A 121 -10.92 -9.27 -7.72
N VAL A 122 -10.47 -8.02 -7.88
CA VAL A 122 -11.27 -6.92 -8.44
C VAL A 122 -10.51 -6.14 -9.55
N PRO A 123 -10.01 -6.82 -10.59
CA PRO A 123 -9.27 -6.16 -11.67
C PRO A 123 -10.17 -5.17 -12.44
N GLY A 124 -9.69 -3.94 -12.63
CA GLY A 124 -10.38 -2.92 -13.43
C GLY A 124 -11.29 -1.95 -12.65
N MET A 125 -11.37 -2.09 -11.33
CA MET A 125 -12.13 -1.16 -10.50
C MET A 125 -11.48 0.23 -10.51
N LYS A 126 -12.25 1.24 -10.91
CA LYS A 126 -11.73 2.61 -11.10
C LYS A 126 -11.40 3.26 -9.76
N ARG A 127 -10.22 3.88 -9.73
CA ARG A 127 -9.66 4.62 -8.61
C ARG A 127 -10.51 5.88 -8.32
N PHE A 128 -11.43 5.76 -7.36
CA PHE A 128 -12.23 6.85 -6.76
C PHE A 128 -13.24 7.58 -7.67
N HIS A 129 -14.52 7.52 -7.26
CA HIS A 129 -15.37 8.72 -7.23
C HIS A 129 -15.35 9.25 -5.79
N ALA A 130 -14.29 9.97 -5.41
CA ALA A 130 -14.30 10.70 -4.15
C ALA A 130 -15.15 11.96 -4.36
N ARG A 131 -16.43 11.90 -3.99
CA ARG A 131 -17.16 13.14 -3.67
C ARG A 131 -16.68 13.60 -2.30
N VAL A 132 -16.57 14.90 -2.13
CA VAL A 132 -16.13 15.55 -0.90
C VAL A 132 -17.01 15.07 0.26
N ALA A 133 -16.56 14.05 1.00
CA ALA A 133 -17.09 13.74 2.31
C ALA A 133 -16.41 14.73 3.26
N GLY A 134 -17.18 15.63 3.87
CA GLY A 134 -16.71 16.69 4.78
C GLY A 134 -16.09 16.20 6.10
N LEU A 135 -15.34 15.10 6.06
CA LEU A 135 -14.63 14.48 7.18
C LEU A 135 -13.22 15.05 7.38
N TYR A 136 -12.78 15.95 6.49
CA TYR A 136 -11.54 16.69 6.68
C TYR A 136 -11.69 17.64 7.87
N LYS A 137 -10.91 17.38 8.92
CA LYS A 137 -10.96 18.15 10.16
C LYS A 137 -9.90 19.25 10.18
N GLU A 138 -8.64 18.90 10.00
CA GLU A 138 -7.51 19.84 9.97
C GLU A 138 -6.24 19.14 9.43
N THR A 139 -5.26 19.94 9.03
CA THR A 139 -3.89 19.47 8.75
C THR A 139 -2.99 20.00 9.88
N LYS A 140 -2.25 19.11 10.52
CA LYS A 140 -1.27 19.43 11.58
C LYS A 140 0.10 18.85 11.20
N ASP A 141 1.15 19.64 11.42
CA ASP A 141 2.52 19.17 11.21
C ASP A 141 2.88 18.09 12.26
N ASN A 142 3.37 16.96 11.77
CA ASN A 142 3.87 15.86 12.59
C ASN A 142 5.41 15.91 12.59
N PRO A 143 6.09 15.87 13.75
CA PRO A 143 7.56 15.81 13.80
C PRO A 143 8.14 14.51 13.21
N MET A 144 7.33 13.48 13.01
CA MET A 144 7.70 12.25 12.30
C MET A 144 6.99 12.19 10.94
N ASP A 145 7.73 11.85 9.89
CA ASP A 145 7.17 11.64 8.57
C ASP A 145 6.52 10.25 8.49
N ILE A 146 5.20 10.22 8.35
CA ILE A 146 4.43 8.99 8.17
C ILE A 146 4.34 8.73 6.67
N ILE A 147 4.83 7.57 6.26
CA ILE A 147 4.81 7.16 4.85
C ILE A 147 3.42 6.71 4.45
N GLU A 148 2.89 7.33 3.41
CA GLU A 148 1.58 7.01 2.83
C GLU A 148 1.74 6.18 1.57
N PRO A 149 1.10 5.01 1.46
CA PRO A 149 1.02 4.30 0.19
C PRO A 149 0.11 5.05 -0.78
N LEU A 150 0.61 5.43 -1.96
CA LEU A 150 -0.17 6.11 -3.00
C LEU A 150 0.10 5.50 -4.36
N THR A 151 -0.94 5.26 -5.17
CA THR A 151 -0.71 4.89 -6.58
C THR A 151 -0.27 6.13 -7.36
N LYS A 152 0.91 6.10 -7.99
CA LYS A 152 1.38 7.20 -8.85
C LYS A 152 2.18 6.64 -10.03
N PRO A 153 2.14 7.30 -11.20
CA PRO A 153 3.03 6.96 -12.31
C PRO A 153 4.46 7.33 -11.92
N GLN A 154 5.34 6.34 -11.84
CA GLN A 154 6.74 6.51 -11.44
C GLN A 154 7.66 5.69 -12.35
N TRP A 155 8.95 6.00 -12.34
CA TRP A 155 9.96 5.30 -13.12
C TRP A 155 10.56 4.14 -12.32
N TYR A 156 10.54 2.96 -12.93
CA TYR A 156 11.08 1.74 -12.33
C TYR A 156 12.18 1.13 -13.18
N VAL A 157 13.15 0.54 -12.50
CA VAL A 157 14.12 -0.40 -13.07
C VAL A 157 13.61 -1.81 -12.84
N LYS A 158 13.55 -2.62 -13.91
CA LYS A 158 13.23 -4.04 -13.79
C LYS A 158 14.44 -4.77 -13.22
N SER A 159 14.30 -5.28 -12.00
CA SER A 159 15.45 -5.76 -11.23
C SER A 159 15.75 -7.25 -11.46
N ASP A 160 14.76 -8.04 -11.87
CA ASP A 160 14.82 -9.51 -11.93
C ASP A 160 16.02 -10.02 -12.74
N ASP A 161 16.17 -9.52 -13.96
CA ASP A 161 17.20 -10.00 -14.90
C ASP A 161 18.62 -9.62 -14.42
N MET A 162 18.75 -8.50 -13.72
CA MET A 162 20.01 -8.03 -13.15
C MET A 162 20.37 -8.83 -11.90
N ALA A 163 19.40 -9.09 -11.02
CA ALA A 163 19.59 -9.91 -9.84
C ALA A 163 19.95 -11.36 -10.20
N ALA A 164 19.27 -11.94 -11.19
CA ALA A 164 19.61 -13.28 -11.69
C ALA A 164 21.07 -13.35 -12.17
N LYS A 165 21.53 -12.39 -12.97
CA LYS A 165 22.94 -12.32 -13.41
C LYS A 165 23.91 -12.14 -12.25
N ALA A 166 23.58 -11.30 -11.27
CA ALA A 166 24.42 -11.07 -10.10
C ALA A 166 24.54 -12.34 -9.23
N MET A 167 23.45 -13.08 -9.04
CA MET A 167 23.46 -14.36 -8.34
C MET A 167 24.32 -15.40 -9.06
N GLU A 168 24.20 -15.50 -10.38
CA GLU A 168 25.00 -16.44 -11.17
C GLU A 168 26.50 -16.10 -11.12
N ALA A 169 26.87 -14.82 -11.10
CA ALA A 169 28.26 -14.41 -10.94
C ALA A 169 28.85 -14.85 -9.59
N VAL A 170 28.05 -14.81 -8.51
CA VAL A 170 28.48 -15.31 -7.19
C VAL A 170 28.62 -16.84 -7.21
N LYS A 171 27.63 -17.55 -7.76
CA LYS A 171 27.66 -19.02 -7.85
C LYS A 171 28.83 -19.54 -8.67
N LYS A 172 29.21 -18.85 -9.74
CA LYS A 172 30.36 -19.20 -10.59
C LYS A 172 31.71 -18.84 -9.95
N GLY A 173 31.71 -17.98 -8.92
CA GLY A 173 32.91 -17.46 -8.29
C GLY A 173 33.56 -16.28 -9.02
N ASP A 174 32.90 -15.75 -10.07
CA ASP A 174 33.29 -14.53 -10.77
C ASP A 174 33.19 -13.30 -9.84
N LEU A 175 32.22 -13.34 -8.91
CA LEU A 175 32.04 -12.37 -7.83
C LEU A 175 32.18 -13.09 -6.48
N LYS A 176 33.11 -12.64 -5.63
CA LYS A 176 33.31 -13.20 -4.29
C LYS A 176 32.77 -12.25 -3.23
N ILE A 177 31.89 -12.74 -2.37
CA ILE A 177 31.37 -11.97 -1.23
C ILE A 177 32.27 -12.21 -0.02
N ILE A 178 32.82 -11.13 0.53
CA ILE A 178 33.71 -11.19 1.70
C ILE A 178 33.17 -10.25 2.79
N PRO A 179 32.95 -10.73 4.02
CA PRO A 179 33.04 -12.13 4.48
C PRO A 179 31.98 -13.07 3.88
N ASN A 180 32.31 -14.35 3.69
CA ASN A 180 31.43 -15.36 3.07
C ASN A 180 30.12 -15.63 3.83
N VAL A 181 30.06 -15.29 5.13
CA VAL A 181 28.83 -15.40 5.93
C VAL A 181 27.68 -14.57 5.38
N PHE A 182 27.97 -13.50 4.61
CA PHE A 182 26.95 -12.66 4.00
C PHE A 182 26.40 -13.20 2.69
N GLU A 183 26.93 -14.29 2.14
CA GLU A 183 26.41 -14.90 0.90
C GLU A 183 24.94 -15.28 1.04
N LYS A 184 24.55 -15.86 2.19
CA LYS A 184 23.16 -16.21 2.45
C LYS A 184 22.25 -14.98 2.40
N THR A 185 22.65 -13.90 3.07
CA THR A 185 21.92 -12.64 3.06
C THR A 185 21.84 -12.08 1.64
N TRP A 186 22.95 -12.08 0.91
CA TRP A 186 22.99 -11.62 -0.48
C TRP A 186 21.98 -12.36 -1.37
N PHE A 187 21.95 -13.69 -1.33
CA PHE A 187 20.99 -14.48 -2.10
C PHE A 187 19.54 -14.20 -1.67
N GLN A 188 19.26 -14.08 -0.37
CA GLN A 188 17.93 -13.72 0.12
C GLN A 188 17.45 -12.37 -0.44
N TRP A 189 18.32 -11.36 -0.48
CA TRP A 189 18.00 -10.06 -1.06
C TRP A 189 17.78 -10.11 -2.57
N MET A 190 18.60 -10.87 -3.30
CA MET A 190 18.52 -10.96 -4.75
C MET A 190 17.32 -11.82 -5.22
N GLU A 191 16.97 -12.88 -4.50
CA GLU A 191 15.81 -13.74 -4.80
C GLU A 191 14.49 -13.00 -4.55
N GLY A 192 14.42 -12.19 -3.50
CA GLY A 192 13.23 -11.39 -3.14
C GLY A 192 13.21 -9.98 -3.74
N ILE A 193 14.05 -9.69 -4.75
CA ILE A 193 14.17 -8.34 -5.28
C ILE A 193 12.87 -7.91 -5.96
N ARG A 194 12.51 -6.63 -5.78
CA ARG A 194 11.39 -6.00 -6.48
C ARG A 194 11.92 -4.93 -7.44
N ASP A 195 11.11 -4.59 -8.43
CA ASP A 195 11.39 -3.47 -9.33
C ASP A 195 11.63 -2.19 -8.52
N TRP A 196 12.78 -1.57 -8.75
CA TRP A 196 13.20 -0.43 -7.94
C TRP A 196 12.62 0.88 -8.49
N CYS A 197 11.87 1.60 -7.66
CA CYS A 197 11.41 2.96 -7.95
C CYS A 197 12.60 3.93 -7.90
N ILE A 198 13.01 4.45 -9.07
CA ILE A 198 14.16 5.35 -9.21
C ILE A 198 13.76 6.82 -9.33
N SER A 199 12.50 7.13 -9.65
CA SER A 199 12.06 8.53 -9.70
C SER A 199 11.86 9.11 -8.31
N ARG A 200 12.20 10.39 -8.19
CA ARG A 200 12.00 11.22 -7.00
C ARG A 200 11.38 12.55 -7.43
N GLN A 201 10.59 13.16 -6.55
CA GLN A 201 10.04 14.51 -6.73
C GLN A 201 10.87 15.55 -5.95
N LEU A 202 12.17 15.32 -5.88
CA LEU A 202 13.12 16.17 -5.19
C LEU A 202 13.71 17.21 -6.14
N TRP A 203 14.01 18.38 -5.60
CA TRP A 203 14.69 19.47 -6.28
C TRP A 203 16.20 19.24 -6.44
N TRP A 204 16.78 18.29 -5.71
CA TRP A 204 18.18 17.90 -5.78
C TRP A 204 18.35 16.50 -6.41
N GLY A 205 19.46 16.29 -7.12
CA GLY A 205 19.79 15.03 -7.81
C GLY A 205 19.86 15.15 -9.34
N HIS A 206 20.05 14.02 -10.01
CA HIS A 206 20.11 13.97 -11.46
C HIS A 206 18.71 13.93 -12.08
N ARG A 207 18.42 14.83 -13.02
CA ARG A 207 17.16 14.82 -13.77
C ARG A 207 17.12 13.61 -14.69
N ILE A 208 16.05 12.81 -14.60
CA ILE A 208 15.81 11.69 -15.50
C ILE A 208 15.71 12.23 -16.95
N PRO A 209 16.52 11.73 -17.90
CA PRO A 209 16.52 12.19 -19.29
C PRO A 209 15.34 11.59 -20.07
N ALA A 210 14.12 11.87 -19.63
CA ALA A 210 12.88 11.44 -20.28
C ALA A 210 12.09 12.67 -20.78
N TYR A 211 11.52 12.56 -21.96
CA TYR A 211 10.78 13.63 -22.62
C TYR A 211 9.39 13.12 -23.00
N ALA A 212 8.35 13.88 -22.68
CA ALA A 212 7.00 13.62 -23.15
C ALA A 212 6.78 14.34 -24.48
N VAL A 213 6.44 13.59 -25.53
CA VAL A 213 6.11 14.15 -26.84
C VAL A 213 4.60 14.19 -26.96
N SER A 214 4.04 15.38 -27.24
CA SER A 214 2.64 15.52 -27.64
C SER A 214 2.62 15.83 -29.14
N ILE A 215 1.96 14.97 -29.90
CA ILE A 215 1.71 15.21 -31.32
C ILE A 215 0.32 15.83 -31.41
N GLN A 216 0.23 17.02 -32.02
CA GLN A 216 -1.04 17.69 -32.30
C GLN A 216 -1.72 17.08 -33.52
#